data_AF-A0A7S2JZT6-F1
#
_entry.id   AF-A0A7S2JZT6-F1
#
_cell.length_a   1.000
_cell.length_b   1.000
_cell.length_c   1.000
_cell.angle_alpha   90.00
_cell.angle_beta   90.00
_cell.angle_gamma   90.00
#
_symmetry.space_group_name_H-M   'P 1'
#
loop_
_entity.id
_entity.type
_entity.pdbx_description
1 polymer ?
#
loop_
_entity_poly.entity_id
_entity_poly.type
_entity_poly.pdbx_seq_one_letter_code
_entity_poly.pdbx_strand_id
1 'polypeptide(L)'
;CSHSIDAELALQLDTTEAGLAEAVKLVCKAAQDAKPTITLDEIPYERDGAKFVERYYDGGTNWNIETETLLYPSDGETPEQVLRTDAARVKSYYESAQDEPFVWPDLPQFDLDKCALKSAMCCWPQDRQANDNNGNCAKPYDENCVDRDPGDNTDLCSADLSYAPENNFISANGFTRYRFNHEGPI
;
A
#
# COMPACT_ATOMS: atom_id res chain seq x y z
N CYS A 1 -6.83 18.20 40.41
CA CYS A 1 -6.84 16.74 40.17
C CYS A 1 -5.44 16.30 39.77
N SER A 2 -4.94 15.21 40.34
CA SER A 2 -3.58 14.68 40.15
C SER A 2 -3.59 13.29 39.50
N HIS A 3 -4.56 13.03 38.62
CA HIS A 3 -4.66 11.75 37.94
C HIS A 3 -3.74 11.79 36.71
N SER A 4 -3.08 10.67 36.43
CA SER A 4 -2.35 10.49 35.17
C SER A 4 -3.35 10.37 34.01
N ILE A 5 -2.87 10.56 32.77
CA ILE A 5 -3.68 10.34 31.57
C ILE A 5 -4.23 8.90 31.54
N ASP A 6 -3.40 7.93 31.92
CA ASP A 6 -3.79 6.52 31.97
C ASP A 6 -4.85 6.24 33.03
N ALA A 7 -4.76 6.88 34.20
CA ALA A 7 -5.77 6.76 35.26
C ALA A 7 -7.13 7.34 34.82
N GLU A 8 -7.13 8.50 34.18
CA GLU A 8 -8.35 9.13 33.65
C GLU A 8 -8.97 8.28 32.53
N LEU A 9 -8.14 7.76 31.61
CA LEU A 9 -8.62 6.92 30.51
C LEU A 9 -9.15 5.58 31.01
N ALA A 10 -8.49 4.96 32.00
CA ALA A 10 -8.98 3.74 32.63
C ALA A 10 -10.36 3.95 33.28
N LEU A 11 -10.55 5.08 33.96
CA LEU A 11 -11.81 5.43 34.61
C LEU A 11 -12.92 5.67 33.57
N GLN A 12 -12.59 6.34 32.45
CA GLN A 12 -13.53 6.56 31.34
C GLN A 12 -13.94 5.25 30.63
N LEU A 13 -13.04 4.27 30.60
CA LEU A 13 -13.27 2.95 29.99
C LEU A 13 -13.77 1.91 31.00
N ASP A 14 -14.14 2.32 32.22
CA ASP A 14 -14.60 1.46 33.31
C ASP A 14 -13.64 0.28 33.59
N THR A 15 -12.34 0.57 33.63
CA THR A 15 -11.27 -0.40 33.84
C THR A 15 -10.21 0.12 34.82
N THR A 16 -9.17 -0.68 35.06
CA THR A 16 -7.99 -0.31 35.84
C THR A 16 -6.83 0.05 34.90
N GLU A 17 -5.82 0.76 35.38
CA GLU A 17 -4.60 1.04 34.58
C GLU A 17 -3.96 -0.25 34.02
N ALA A 18 -3.99 -1.35 34.79
CA ALA A 18 -3.50 -2.66 34.32
C ALA A 18 -4.36 -3.27 33.19
N GLY A 19 -5.66 -2.97 33.17
CA GLY A 19 -6.60 -3.42 32.14
C GLY A 19 -6.74 -2.45 30.96
N LEU A 20 -6.09 -1.30 31.00
CA LEU A 20 -6.27 -0.21 30.05
C LEU A 20 -5.94 -0.64 28.61
N ALA A 21 -4.82 -1.34 28.42
CA ALA A 21 -4.39 -1.76 27.08
C ALA A 21 -5.41 -2.67 26.39
N GLU A 22 -6.04 -3.58 27.14
CA GLU A 22 -7.06 -4.49 26.60
C GLU A 22 -8.39 -3.77 26.37
N ALA A 23 -8.78 -2.88 27.29
CA ALA A 23 -9.98 -2.05 27.11
C ALA A 23 -9.88 -1.15 25.88
N VAL A 24 -8.73 -0.51 25.66
CA VAL A 24 -8.47 0.28 24.44
C VAL A 24 -8.56 -0.59 23.19
N LYS A 25 -7.94 -1.78 23.18
CA LYS A 25 -8.04 -2.72 22.05
C LYS A 25 -9.48 -3.10 21.76
N LEU A 26 -10.29 -3.40 22.77
CA LEU A 26 -11.69 -3.78 22.61
C LEU A 26 -12.52 -2.64 22.02
N VAL A 27 -12.33 -1.41 22.49
CA VAL A 27 -13.03 -0.23 21.97
C VAL A 27 -12.59 0.05 20.53
N CYS A 28 -11.29 0.03 20.24
CA CYS A 28 -10.78 0.21 18.88
C CYS A 28 -11.28 -0.88 17.94
N LYS A 29 -11.29 -2.14 18.38
CA LYS A 29 -11.82 -3.27 17.60
C LYS A 29 -13.31 -3.10 17.33
N ALA A 30 -14.10 -2.76 18.34
CA ALA A 30 -15.54 -2.53 18.16
C ALA A 30 -15.82 -1.36 17.19
N ALA A 31 -15.03 -0.29 17.26
CA ALA A 31 -15.11 0.82 16.33
C ALA A 31 -14.74 0.40 14.90
N GLN A 32 -13.69 -0.43 14.75
CA GLN A 32 -13.24 -0.95 13.46
C GLN A 32 -14.27 -1.93 12.85
N ASP A 33 -14.81 -2.85 13.65
CA ASP A 33 -15.81 -3.83 13.23
C ASP A 33 -17.15 -3.17 12.84
N ALA A 34 -17.42 -1.94 13.31
CA ALA A 34 -18.61 -1.17 12.96
C ALA A 34 -18.49 -0.42 11.62
N LYS A 35 -17.28 -0.35 11.03
CA LYS A 35 -17.04 0.32 9.75
C LYS A 35 -17.28 -0.65 8.57
N PRO A 36 -17.78 -0.16 7.43
CA PRO A 36 -17.81 -0.97 6.22
C PRO A 36 -16.38 -1.30 5.79
N THR A 37 -16.17 -2.52 5.32
CA THR A 37 -14.90 -2.95 4.75
C THR A 37 -14.83 -2.58 3.27
N ILE A 38 -13.63 -2.25 2.79
CA ILE A 38 -13.35 -2.02 1.37
C ILE A 38 -12.42 -3.10 0.81
N THR A 39 -12.59 -3.41 -0.48
CA THR A 39 -11.75 -4.35 -1.22
C THR A 39 -11.10 -3.68 -2.42
N LEU A 40 -10.01 -4.24 -2.94
CA LEU A 40 -9.34 -3.72 -4.13
C LEU A 40 -10.17 -3.88 -5.41
N ASP A 41 -11.16 -4.77 -5.40
CA ASP A 41 -11.98 -5.11 -6.57
C ASP A 41 -12.84 -3.93 -7.03
N GLU A 42 -13.04 -2.92 -6.17
CA GLU A 42 -13.81 -1.71 -6.48
C GLU A 42 -12.98 -0.62 -7.17
N ILE A 43 -11.65 -0.72 -7.09
CA ILE A 43 -10.72 0.26 -7.68
C ILE A 43 -10.74 0.21 -9.21
N PRO A 44 -10.56 -0.94 -9.89
CA PRO A 44 -10.57 -0.97 -11.34
C PRO A 44 -11.95 -0.61 -11.90
N TYR A 45 -11.96 0.04 -13.07
CA TYR A 45 -13.20 0.33 -13.81
C TYR A 45 -13.81 -0.92 -14.46
N GLU A 46 -13.06 -2.02 -14.50
CA GLU A 46 -13.41 -3.22 -15.23
C GLU A 46 -14.60 -3.95 -14.61
N ARG A 47 -15.41 -4.57 -15.48
CA ARG A 47 -16.64 -5.30 -15.07
C ARG A 47 -16.37 -6.47 -14.11
N ASP A 48 -15.14 -6.95 -14.05
CA ASP A 48 -14.69 -8.07 -13.23
C ASP A 48 -13.44 -7.67 -12.43
N GLY A 49 -13.62 -6.72 -11.51
CA GLY A 49 -12.53 -6.13 -10.74
C GLY A 49 -11.67 -7.13 -9.97
N ALA A 50 -12.27 -8.23 -9.48
CA ALA A 50 -11.53 -9.31 -8.83
C ALA A 50 -10.51 -9.98 -9.76
N LYS A 51 -10.89 -10.26 -11.03
CA LYS A 51 -9.96 -10.80 -12.02
C LYS A 51 -8.90 -9.79 -12.45
N PHE A 52 -9.24 -8.50 -12.46
CA PHE A 52 -8.25 -7.47 -12.69
C PHE A 52 -7.22 -7.46 -11.58
N VAL A 53 -7.65 -7.45 -10.31
CA VAL A 53 -6.78 -7.47 -9.13
C VAL A 53 -5.88 -8.71 -9.12
N GLU A 54 -6.43 -9.90 -9.38
CA GLU A 54 -5.65 -11.14 -9.54
C GLU A 54 -4.53 -10.96 -10.58
N ARG A 55 -4.89 -10.52 -11.80
CA ARG A 55 -3.92 -10.33 -12.88
C ARG A 55 -2.91 -9.23 -12.58
N TYR A 56 -3.33 -8.16 -11.91
CA TYR A 56 -2.46 -7.06 -11.52
C TYR A 56 -1.38 -7.55 -10.57
N TYR A 57 -1.73 -8.34 -9.55
CA TYR A 57 -0.76 -8.90 -8.61
C TYR A 57 0.07 -10.06 -9.17
N ASP A 58 -0.38 -10.71 -10.25
CA ASP A 58 0.44 -11.63 -11.04
C ASP A 58 1.41 -10.90 -12.01
N GLY A 59 1.48 -9.57 -11.94
CA GLY A 59 2.38 -8.74 -12.77
C GLY A 59 1.82 -8.41 -14.16
N GLY A 60 0.55 -8.71 -14.43
CA GLY A 60 -0.14 -8.39 -15.68
C GLY A 60 -0.94 -7.09 -15.61
N THR A 61 -1.82 -6.87 -16.59
CA THR A 61 -2.66 -5.67 -16.80
C THR A 61 -1.92 -4.43 -17.31
N ASN A 62 -2.69 -3.52 -17.91
CA ASN A 62 -2.20 -2.24 -18.40
C ASN A 62 -1.60 -1.38 -17.27
N TRP A 63 -2.13 -1.49 -16.04
CA TRP A 63 -1.60 -0.76 -14.89
C TRP A 63 -0.17 -1.11 -14.50
N ASN A 64 0.38 -2.23 -14.97
CA ASN A 64 1.79 -2.58 -14.74
C ASN A 64 2.71 -2.24 -15.93
N ILE A 65 2.16 -2.05 -17.13
CA ILE A 65 2.96 -2.00 -18.37
C ILE A 65 2.80 -0.69 -19.16
N GLU A 66 1.71 0.05 -18.95
CA GLU A 66 1.39 1.21 -19.79
C GLU A 66 2.19 2.45 -19.39
N THR A 67 2.63 3.21 -20.39
CA THR A 67 3.12 4.59 -20.26
C THR A 67 2.20 5.47 -21.10
N GLU A 68 2.09 6.77 -20.80
CA GLU A 68 1.38 7.67 -21.73
C GLU A 68 2.10 7.63 -23.09
N THR A 69 1.37 7.49 -24.19
CA THR A 69 1.96 7.42 -25.54
C THR A 69 1.24 8.32 -26.53
N LEU A 70 2.00 9.03 -27.36
CA LEU A 70 1.52 9.70 -28.57
C LEU A 70 1.76 8.86 -29.84
N LEU A 71 2.29 7.64 -29.68
CA LEU A 71 2.43 6.69 -30.77
C LEU A 71 1.12 5.95 -31.00
N TYR A 72 1.00 5.30 -32.16
CA TYR A 72 -0.16 4.49 -32.51
C TYR A 72 -0.58 3.57 -31.34
N PRO A 73 -1.87 3.58 -30.93
CA PRO A 73 -3.04 4.05 -31.68
C PRO A 73 -3.42 5.54 -31.51
N SER A 74 -2.61 6.36 -30.84
CA SER A 74 -2.81 7.82 -30.75
C SER A 74 -2.80 8.50 -32.14
N ASP A 75 -3.42 9.68 -32.21
CA ASP A 75 -3.38 10.60 -33.35
C ASP A 75 -2.11 11.48 -33.40
N GLY A 76 -1.19 11.33 -32.43
CA GLY A 76 0.03 12.12 -32.30
C GLY A 76 -0.15 13.46 -31.57
N GLU A 77 -1.38 13.83 -31.19
CA GLU A 77 -1.70 15.05 -30.43
C GLU A 77 -2.34 14.72 -29.07
N THR A 78 -3.16 13.68 -29.02
CA THR A 78 -3.90 13.21 -27.85
C THR A 78 -3.31 11.88 -27.39
N PRO A 79 -2.79 11.78 -26.16
CA PRO A 79 -2.23 10.53 -25.68
C PRO A 79 -3.31 9.44 -25.57
N GLU A 80 -2.97 8.21 -25.97
CA GLU A 80 -3.89 7.07 -25.88
C GLU A 80 -4.14 6.66 -24.42
N GLN A 81 -3.08 6.59 -23.60
CA GLN A 81 -3.17 6.36 -22.16
C GLN A 81 -2.85 7.65 -21.39
N VAL A 82 -3.56 7.86 -20.29
CA VAL A 82 -3.30 8.97 -19.37
C VAL A 82 -3.32 8.39 -17.97
N LEU A 83 -2.14 8.03 -17.45
CA LEU A 83 -1.98 7.24 -16.21
C LEU A 83 -2.76 7.82 -15.03
N ARG A 84 -2.77 9.16 -14.91
CA ARG A 84 -3.50 9.85 -13.84
C ARG A 84 -5.01 9.69 -13.96
N THR A 85 -5.53 9.55 -15.17
CA THR A 85 -6.95 9.34 -15.46
C THR A 85 -7.30 7.85 -15.34
N ASP A 86 -6.46 6.98 -15.89
CA ASP A 86 -6.68 5.53 -15.93
C ASP A 86 -6.73 4.92 -14.52
N ALA A 87 -5.91 5.43 -13.62
CA ALA A 87 -5.90 5.07 -12.20
C ALA A 87 -6.64 6.08 -11.29
N ALA A 88 -7.51 6.95 -11.82
CA ALA A 88 -8.11 8.04 -11.02
C ALA A 88 -8.86 7.56 -9.76
N ARG A 89 -9.44 6.35 -9.78
CA ARG A 89 -10.12 5.74 -8.63
C ARG A 89 -9.18 5.38 -7.50
N VAL A 90 -7.88 5.17 -7.75
CA VAL A 90 -6.88 4.93 -6.71
C VAL A 90 -6.87 6.06 -5.70
N LYS A 91 -7.07 7.31 -6.15
CA LYS A 91 -7.14 8.46 -5.23
C LYS A 91 -8.36 8.40 -4.32
N SER A 92 -9.55 8.15 -4.86
CA SER A 92 -10.79 8.03 -4.06
C SER A 92 -10.71 6.84 -3.10
N TYR A 93 -10.08 5.75 -3.54
CA TYR A 93 -9.80 4.61 -2.70
C TYR A 93 -8.85 4.95 -1.55
N TYR A 94 -7.73 5.63 -1.83
CA TYR A 94 -6.79 6.11 -0.82
C TYR A 94 -7.47 7.01 0.23
N GLU A 95 -8.38 7.89 -0.19
CA GLU A 95 -9.16 8.73 0.71
C GLU A 95 -10.08 7.89 1.62
N SER A 96 -10.71 6.84 1.09
CA SER A 96 -11.61 5.95 1.85
C SER A 96 -10.84 5.04 2.82
N ALA A 97 -9.69 4.53 2.38
CA ALA A 97 -8.82 3.63 3.15
C ALA A 97 -8.20 4.26 4.41
N GLN A 98 -8.33 5.58 4.60
CA GLN A 98 -7.90 6.25 5.83
C GLN A 98 -8.83 5.96 7.02
N ASP A 99 -10.10 5.66 6.76
CA ASP A 99 -11.13 5.50 7.79
C ASP A 99 -11.80 4.11 7.78
N GLU A 100 -11.66 3.36 6.68
CA GLU A 100 -12.35 2.09 6.45
C GLU A 100 -11.36 0.90 6.50
N PRO A 101 -11.72 -0.22 7.16
CA PRO A 101 -10.89 -1.40 7.19
C PRO A 101 -10.70 -1.98 5.78
N PHE A 102 -9.44 -2.13 5.40
CA PHE A 102 -9.06 -2.75 4.16
C PHE A 102 -9.00 -4.28 4.28
N VAL A 103 -9.62 -4.99 3.33
CA VAL A 103 -9.54 -6.44 3.20
C VAL A 103 -8.62 -6.81 2.04
N TRP A 104 -7.54 -7.52 2.36
CA TRP A 104 -6.63 -8.08 1.35
C TRP A 104 -7.38 -9.05 0.43
N PRO A 105 -7.09 -9.07 -0.88
CA PRO A 105 -7.71 -10.00 -1.79
C PRO A 105 -7.25 -11.43 -1.47
N ASP A 106 -8.15 -12.41 -1.69
CA ASP A 106 -7.88 -13.83 -1.48
C ASP A 106 -7.04 -14.39 -2.64
N LEU A 107 -5.77 -13.98 -2.70
CA LEU A 107 -4.79 -14.45 -3.67
C LEU A 107 -3.68 -15.25 -2.97
N PRO A 108 -3.07 -16.24 -3.64
CA PRO A 108 -1.97 -17.03 -3.05
C PRO A 108 -0.81 -16.18 -2.52
N GLN A 109 -0.58 -15.01 -3.12
CA GLN A 109 0.51 -14.09 -2.76
C GLN A 109 0.26 -13.39 -1.41
N PHE A 110 -0.98 -13.40 -0.92
CA PHE A 110 -1.41 -12.82 0.36
C PHE A 110 -1.76 -13.88 1.40
N ASP A 111 -1.56 -15.17 1.11
CA ASP A 111 -1.75 -16.24 2.07
C ASP A 111 -0.59 -16.27 3.08
N LEU A 112 -0.78 -15.57 4.19
CA LEU A 112 0.22 -15.40 5.25
C LEU A 112 0.63 -16.71 5.92
N ASP A 113 -0.16 -17.78 5.80
CA ASP A 113 0.19 -19.10 6.35
C ASP A 113 1.15 -19.86 5.42
N LYS A 114 1.18 -19.51 4.13
CA LYS A 114 2.12 -20.05 3.14
C LYS A 114 3.42 -19.26 3.05
N CYS A 115 3.42 -18.00 3.46
CA CYS A 115 4.59 -17.12 3.37
C CYS A 115 5.48 -17.21 4.62
N ALA A 116 6.74 -17.62 4.46
CA ALA A 116 7.74 -17.59 5.54
C ALA A 116 8.05 -16.17 6.02
N LEU A 117 7.92 -15.18 5.14
CA LEU A 117 8.06 -13.75 5.42
C LEU A 117 6.75 -13.05 5.06
N LYS A 118 6.14 -12.37 6.04
CA LYS A 118 4.88 -11.64 5.87
C LYS A 118 5.13 -10.22 5.34
N SER A 119 5.73 -10.14 4.16
CA SER A 119 6.10 -8.89 3.51
C SER A 119 5.58 -8.85 2.08
N ALA A 120 5.01 -7.71 1.69
CA ALA A 120 4.74 -7.40 0.29
C ALA A 120 5.85 -6.50 -0.24
N MET A 121 6.34 -6.80 -1.45
CA MET A 121 7.37 -6.02 -2.14
C MET A 121 6.79 -5.46 -3.43
N CYS A 122 6.67 -4.14 -3.52
CA CYS A 122 6.28 -3.48 -4.76
C CYS A 122 7.48 -3.46 -5.70
N CYS A 123 7.46 -4.37 -6.68
CA CYS A 123 8.48 -4.44 -7.72
C CYS A 123 8.00 -3.64 -8.92
N TRP A 124 8.38 -2.37 -9.00
CA TRP A 124 8.18 -1.62 -10.24
C TRP A 124 9.36 -1.88 -11.18
N PRO A 125 9.14 -2.50 -12.36
CA PRO A 125 10.22 -2.80 -13.29
C PRO A 125 10.71 -1.55 -14.03
N GLN A 126 9.90 -0.49 -14.09
CA GLN A 126 10.22 0.76 -14.76
C GLN A 126 9.43 1.92 -14.15
N ASP A 127 10.01 3.13 -14.22
CA ASP A 127 9.31 4.38 -14.00
C ASP A 127 8.43 4.73 -15.20
N ARG A 128 7.15 4.99 -14.92
CA ARG A 128 6.14 5.26 -15.95
C ARG A 128 5.57 6.67 -15.84
N GLN A 129 5.93 7.44 -14.82
CA GLN A 129 5.29 8.73 -14.51
C GLN A 129 6.30 9.88 -14.53
N ALA A 130 6.10 10.83 -15.45
CA ALA A 130 6.93 12.02 -15.54
C ALA A 130 6.39 13.16 -14.65
N ASN A 131 7.30 13.95 -14.07
CA ASN A 131 7.01 15.16 -13.29
C ASN A 131 6.26 14.94 -11.96
N ASP A 132 6.39 13.77 -11.36
CA ASP A 132 5.92 13.49 -10.00
C ASP A 132 7.04 13.62 -8.94
N ASN A 133 8.26 13.98 -9.38
CA ASN A 133 9.46 14.07 -8.55
C ASN A 133 9.88 12.72 -7.95
N ASN A 134 9.58 11.62 -8.64
CA ASN A 134 9.90 10.26 -8.20
C ASN A 134 10.37 9.39 -9.38
N GLY A 135 11.69 9.28 -9.57
CA GLY A 135 12.29 8.44 -10.61
C GLY A 135 12.88 9.22 -11.77
N ASN A 136 13.01 8.55 -12.92
CA ASN A 136 13.78 9.00 -14.07
C ASN A 136 12.96 9.09 -15.38
N CYS A 137 11.65 8.89 -15.32
CA CYS A 137 10.73 9.13 -16.43
C CYS A 137 10.53 10.64 -16.64
N ALA A 138 10.56 11.07 -17.91
CA ALA A 138 10.34 12.47 -18.29
C ALA A 138 9.47 12.58 -19.56
N LYS A 139 8.94 13.77 -19.84
CA LYS A 139 8.30 14.04 -21.14
C LYS A 139 9.37 14.30 -22.22
N PRO A 140 9.12 13.94 -23.49
CA PRO A 140 8.01 13.09 -23.97
C PRO A 140 8.18 11.64 -23.49
N TYR A 141 7.07 11.02 -23.07
CA TYR A 141 7.07 9.69 -22.45
C TYR A 141 7.66 8.60 -23.36
N ASP A 142 7.33 8.65 -24.65
CA ASP A 142 7.75 7.66 -25.65
C ASP A 142 9.28 7.55 -25.83
N GLU A 143 10.02 8.60 -25.47
CA GLU A 143 11.48 8.64 -25.59
C GLU A 143 12.15 8.51 -24.22
N ASN A 144 11.53 9.09 -23.20
CA ASN A 144 12.20 9.34 -21.94
C ASN A 144 11.71 8.47 -20.80
N CYS A 145 10.76 7.56 -21.00
CA CYS A 145 10.27 6.63 -19.97
C CYS A 145 10.51 5.15 -20.28
N VAL A 146 11.00 4.83 -21.48
CA VAL A 146 11.41 3.47 -21.84
C VAL A 146 12.62 3.05 -21.00
N ASP A 147 12.49 1.92 -20.28
CA ASP A 147 13.54 1.34 -19.43
C ASP A 147 14.13 2.33 -18.41
N ARG A 148 13.30 3.24 -17.87
CA ARG A 148 13.75 4.16 -16.82
C ARG A 148 13.63 3.54 -15.45
N ASP A 149 14.64 3.79 -14.62
CA ASP A 149 14.63 3.31 -13.25
C ASP A 149 13.60 4.10 -12.40
N PRO A 150 12.69 3.41 -11.69
CA PRO A 150 11.84 4.02 -10.67
C PRO A 150 12.67 4.66 -9.56
N GLY A 151 12.17 5.77 -9.00
CA GLY A 151 12.84 6.47 -7.91
C GLY A 151 12.69 5.76 -6.57
N ASP A 152 11.48 5.24 -6.33
CA ASP A 152 11.15 4.42 -5.17
C ASP A 152 10.95 2.97 -5.64
N ASN A 153 12.04 2.21 -5.88
CA ASN A 153 11.93 0.75 -5.94
C ASN A 153 12.26 0.13 -4.58
N THR A 154 11.38 -0.76 -4.12
CA THR A 154 11.55 -1.52 -2.87
C THR A 154 11.32 -0.73 -1.58
N ASP A 155 10.18 -0.03 -1.47
CA ASP A 155 9.62 0.27 -0.15
C ASP A 155 9.01 -1.02 0.44
N LEU A 156 9.75 -1.67 1.34
CA LEU A 156 9.23 -2.79 2.13
C LEU A 156 8.18 -2.24 3.12
N CYS A 157 6.89 -2.48 2.87
CA CYS A 157 5.83 -1.88 3.70
C CYS A 157 5.89 -2.30 5.18
N SER A 158 6.38 -3.51 5.48
CA SER A 158 6.70 -3.99 6.83
C SER A 158 7.49 -5.29 6.77
N ALA A 159 8.39 -5.50 7.74
CA ALA A 159 9.00 -6.81 8.00
C ALA A 159 8.79 -7.20 9.47
N ASP A 160 8.33 -8.43 9.67
CA ASP A 160 8.38 -9.09 10.98
C ASP A 160 9.80 -9.62 11.20
N LEU A 161 10.50 -9.01 12.16
CA LEU A 161 11.91 -9.29 12.44
C LEU A 161 12.13 -10.67 13.06
N SER A 162 11.07 -11.32 13.55
CA SER A 162 11.17 -12.68 14.07
C SER A 162 11.43 -13.72 12.96
N TYR A 163 11.17 -13.38 11.69
CA TYR A 163 11.35 -14.26 10.53
C TYR A 163 12.56 -13.90 9.65
N ALA A 164 13.28 -12.81 9.94
CA ALA A 164 14.49 -12.38 9.20
C ALA A 164 15.67 -11.99 10.13
N PRO A 165 16.11 -12.86 11.07
CA PRO A 165 17.13 -12.50 12.06
C PRO A 165 18.52 -12.24 11.45
N GLU A 166 18.81 -12.79 10.27
CA GLU A 166 20.12 -12.66 9.60
C GLU A 166 20.27 -11.34 8.83
N ASN A 167 19.17 -10.69 8.43
CA ASN A 167 19.20 -9.50 7.57
C ASN A 167 19.30 -8.19 8.36
N ASN A 168 19.18 -8.22 9.69
CA ASN A 168 19.01 -7.00 10.49
C ASN A 168 20.13 -6.67 11.48
N PHE A 169 21.20 -7.48 11.57
CA PHE A 169 22.33 -7.32 12.52
C PHE A 169 21.95 -7.05 14.00
N ILE A 170 20.67 -7.09 14.34
CA ILE A 170 20.06 -6.79 15.63
C ILE A 170 19.11 -7.96 15.91
N SER A 171 19.37 -8.70 16.99
CA SER A 171 18.43 -9.67 17.53
C SER A 171 17.23 -8.92 18.10
N ALA A 172 16.18 -8.77 17.30
CA ALA A 172 14.98 -8.01 17.66
C ALA A 172 13.72 -8.83 17.39
N ASN A 173 12.79 -8.76 18.34
CA ASN A 173 11.40 -9.20 18.21
C ASN A 173 10.52 -7.97 17.95
N GLY A 174 9.81 -7.92 16.82
CA GLY A 174 8.92 -6.80 16.49
C GLY A 174 8.74 -6.61 14.98
N PHE A 175 8.02 -5.56 14.62
CA PHE A 175 7.81 -5.15 13.23
C PHE A 175 8.67 -3.91 12.93
N THR A 176 9.37 -3.90 11.80
CA THR A 176 9.85 -2.64 11.23
C THR A 176 8.73 -2.03 10.40
N ARG A 177 8.49 -0.74 10.61
CA ARG A 177 7.55 0.06 9.85
C ARG A 177 8.29 1.27 9.32
N TYR A 178 8.59 1.26 8.03
CA TYR A 178 9.28 2.35 7.37
C TYR A 178 8.30 3.53 7.26
N ARG A 179 8.69 4.70 7.78
CA ARG A 179 7.90 5.94 7.62
C ARG A 179 8.66 6.87 6.67
N PHE A 180 7.92 7.52 5.79
CA PHE A 180 8.38 8.64 4.95
C PHE A 180 9.46 8.29 3.89
N ASN A 181 9.34 7.18 3.17
CA ASN A 181 10.25 6.81 2.05
C ASN A 181 11.74 6.83 2.43
N HIS A 182 12.07 6.49 3.69
CA HIS A 182 13.45 6.34 4.12
C HIS A 182 13.78 4.85 4.19
N GLU A 183 14.54 4.37 3.20
CA GLU A 183 15.21 3.07 3.25
C GLU A 183 16.30 3.08 4.34
N GLY A 184 16.22 2.11 5.27
CA GLY A 184 17.31 1.78 6.19
C GLY A 184 17.24 2.40 7.60
N PRO A 185 18.01 1.84 8.55
CA PRO A 185 17.73 1.90 9.98
C PRO A 185 18.15 3.23 10.62
N ILE A 186 17.46 3.59 11.71
CA ILE A 186 17.99 4.43 12.80
C ILE A 186 19.00 3.64 13.65
#